data_AF-A0A2T0HSW5-F1
#
_entry.id   AF-A0A2T0HSW5-F1
#
_cell.length_a   1.000
_cell.length_b   1.000
_cell.length_c   1.000
_cell.angle_alpha   90.00
_cell.angle_beta   90.00
_cell.angle_gamma   90.00
#
_symmetry.space_group_name_H-M   'P 1'
#
loop_
_entity.id
_entity.type
_entity.pdbx_description
1 polymer ?
#
loop_
_entity_poly.entity_id
_entity_poly.type
_entity_poly.pdbx_seq_one_letter_code
_entity_poly.pdbx_strand_id
1 'polypeptide(L)'
;MERLFRLRKTESLLGAHQELENQEIFFASPDELNDPLEGFLNIFWQGDRIVWRSFFKYYIYNLSAMTYCVAASSEELKLSRKDINFNVDLRCVPNPILRKFYADCGNDFVNSALVMELVDYLSSSGKKLFRDELAYVLNSLHVMALKIVFLQASKIFVDPVFGVVGNSPAVEAEIPGRTFLDAVASDQLSTIANLHKVNAYESSILILRKVALAERKGNILYLVTGIQFDYIERLIELVYDDVYISCFMMDFPKAPMWGYYADGHKGCCLIFSTEQTTYLDDYIKKPRIG
;
A
#
# COMPACT_ATOMS: atom_id res chain seq x y z
N MET A 1 15.47 -34.02 21.58
CA MET A 1 16.03 -33.38 20.38
C MET A 1 14.97 -33.50 19.31
N GLU A 2 14.37 -32.36 18.94
CA GLU A 2 13.30 -32.35 17.96
C GLU A 2 13.91 -32.49 16.56
N ARG A 3 13.13 -33.04 15.63
CA ARG A 3 13.56 -33.24 14.24
C ARG A 3 12.68 -32.40 13.34
N LEU A 4 13.33 -31.70 12.42
CA LEU A 4 12.68 -30.96 11.36
C LEU A 4 12.96 -31.65 10.03
N PHE A 5 11.94 -31.73 9.18
CA PHE A 5 12.01 -32.36 7.87
C PHE A 5 11.86 -31.32 6.78
N ARG A 6 12.66 -31.40 5.72
CA ARG A 6 12.57 -30.51 4.56
C ARG A 6 12.66 -31.30 3.28
N LEU A 7 11.64 -31.19 2.43
CA LEU A 7 11.68 -31.78 1.09
C LEU A 7 12.39 -30.82 0.13
N ARG A 8 13.29 -31.37 -0.69
CA ARG A 8 14.00 -30.61 -1.74
C ARG A 8 14.12 -31.43 -3.01
N LYS A 9 14.13 -30.72 -4.14
CA LYS A 9 14.45 -31.29 -5.45
C LYS A 9 15.93 -31.63 -5.48
N THR A 10 16.29 -32.77 -6.08
CA THR A 10 17.69 -33.19 -6.19
C THR A 10 18.53 -32.18 -6.96
N GLU A 11 17.94 -31.54 -7.98
CA GLU A 11 18.56 -30.44 -8.73
C GLU A 11 18.93 -29.25 -7.84
N SER A 12 18.12 -28.91 -6.85
CA SER A 12 18.45 -27.85 -5.90
C SER A 12 19.61 -28.23 -4.98
N LEU A 13 19.67 -29.50 -4.58
CA LEU A 13 20.68 -30.00 -3.64
C LEU A 13 22.06 -30.14 -4.26
N LEU A 14 22.13 -30.60 -5.51
CA LEU A 14 23.38 -31.00 -6.18
C LEU A 14 23.69 -30.18 -7.44
N GLY A 15 22.71 -29.50 -8.00
CA GLY A 15 22.81 -28.76 -9.27
C GLY A 15 22.76 -27.25 -9.05
N ALA A 16 21.66 -26.62 -9.45
CA ALA A 16 21.49 -25.16 -9.50
C ALA A 16 21.95 -24.36 -8.25
N HIS A 17 21.79 -24.89 -7.03
CA HIS A 17 22.17 -24.18 -5.80
C HIS A 17 23.26 -24.88 -4.98
N GLN A 18 23.55 -26.16 -5.26
CA GLN A 18 24.57 -26.95 -4.55
C GLN A 18 24.41 -26.91 -3.01
N GLU A 19 23.17 -26.87 -2.50
CA GLU A 19 22.87 -26.69 -1.06
C GLU A 19 23.62 -27.68 -0.15
N LEU A 20 23.81 -28.94 -0.59
CA LEU A 20 24.53 -29.93 0.20
C LEU A 20 26.03 -29.68 0.26
N GLU A 21 26.64 -29.27 -0.85
CA GLU A 21 28.08 -29.01 -0.92
C GLU A 21 28.43 -27.76 -0.10
N ASN A 22 27.63 -26.70 -0.25
CA ASN A 22 27.85 -25.43 0.43
C ASN A 22 27.36 -25.43 1.89
N GLN A 23 26.63 -26.48 2.31
CA GLN A 23 25.97 -26.55 3.63
C GLN A 23 25.01 -25.36 3.85
N GLU A 24 24.28 -24.99 2.80
CA GLU A 24 23.38 -23.85 2.79
C GLU A 24 21.91 -24.28 2.77
N ILE A 25 21.06 -23.40 3.28
CA ILE A 25 19.61 -23.55 3.23
C ILE A 25 19.10 -22.48 2.29
N PHE A 26 18.57 -22.89 1.14
CA PHE A 26 17.98 -21.95 0.19
C PHE A 26 16.73 -21.29 0.77
N PHE A 27 16.59 -19.98 0.66
CA PHE A 27 15.35 -19.28 0.98
C PHE A 27 14.67 -18.86 -0.33
N ALA A 28 13.45 -19.35 -0.54
CA ALA A 28 12.65 -19.06 -1.72
C ALA A 28 12.03 -17.67 -1.62
N SER A 29 12.04 -16.92 -2.70
CA SER A 29 11.23 -15.71 -2.83
C SER A 29 9.72 -16.09 -2.86
N PRO A 30 8.80 -15.14 -2.58
CA PRO A 30 7.37 -15.44 -2.52
C PRO A 30 6.82 -16.06 -3.83
N ASP A 31 7.36 -15.63 -4.98
CA ASP A 31 6.97 -16.14 -6.31
C ASP A 31 7.41 -17.59 -6.57
N GLU A 32 8.35 -18.12 -5.77
CA GLU A 32 8.87 -19.49 -5.86
C GLU A 32 8.18 -20.46 -4.88
N LEU A 33 7.25 -19.97 -4.04
CA LEU A 33 6.49 -20.78 -3.09
C LEU A 33 5.42 -21.59 -3.82
N ASN A 34 5.28 -22.86 -3.44
CA ASN A 34 4.35 -23.78 -4.11
C ASN A 34 2.92 -23.66 -3.58
N ASP A 35 2.74 -23.11 -2.37
CA ASP A 35 1.43 -22.87 -1.77
C ASP A 35 1.07 -21.37 -1.88
N PRO A 36 -0.05 -21.02 -2.52
CA PRO A 36 -0.46 -19.62 -2.71
C PRO A 36 -0.84 -18.90 -1.40
N LEU A 37 -0.99 -19.61 -0.28
CA LEU A 37 -1.17 -19.03 1.05
C LEU A 37 0.16 -18.84 1.79
N GLU A 38 1.23 -19.50 1.34
CA GLU A 38 2.58 -19.37 1.88
C GLU A 38 3.11 -17.99 1.45
N GLY A 39 3.32 -17.10 2.42
CA GLY A 39 3.64 -15.69 2.16
C GLY A 39 2.43 -14.75 2.12
N PHE A 40 1.20 -15.23 2.37
CA PHE A 40 0.04 -14.34 2.53
C PHE A 40 0.21 -13.45 3.78
N LEU A 41 0.25 -12.13 3.56
CA LEU A 41 0.33 -11.15 4.64
C LEU A 41 -1.01 -10.46 4.85
N ASN A 42 -1.56 -10.65 6.03
CA ASN A 42 -2.76 -9.93 6.44
C ASN A 42 -2.40 -8.60 7.14
N ILE A 43 -1.92 -7.63 6.36
CA ILE A 43 -1.46 -6.33 6.86
C ILE A 43 -2.65 -5.42 7.14
N PHE A 44 -2.61 -4.74 8.28
CA PHE A 44 -3.56 -3.69 8.64
C PHE A 44 -2.84 -2.43 9.11
N TRP A 45 -3.50 -1.28 8.94
CA TRP A 45 -3.08 0.00 9.47
C TRP A 45 -3.90 0.35 10.71
N GLN A 46 -3.21 0.80 11.75
CA GLN A 46 -3.78 1.28 13.02
C GLN A 46 -2.82 2.28 13.63
N GLY A 47 -3.32 3.29 14.33
CA GLY A 47 -2.47 4.23 15.04
C GLY A 47 -3.25 5.29 15.79
N ASP A 48 -2.52 6.11 16.53
CA ASP A 48 -3.08 7.26 17.22
C ASP A 48 -3.40 8.42 16.27
N ARG A 49 -3.81 9.55 16.84
CA ARG A 49 -4.10 10.77 16.09
C ARG A 49 -2.90 11.27 15.27
N ILE A 50 -1.68 11.11 15.77
CA ILE A 50 -0.46 11.56 15.11
C ILE A 50 -0.17 10.69 13.88
N VAL A 51 -0.32 9.38 14.01
CA VAL A 51 -0.12 8.41 12.92
C VAL A 51 -1.14 8.66 11.81
N TRP A 52 -2.43 8.76 12.12
CA TRP A 52 -3.47 9.01 11.11
C TRP A 52 -3.32 10.37 10.44
N ARG A 53 -3.03 11.43 11.22
CA ARG A 53 -2.78 12.75 10.65
C ARG A 53 -1.57 12.75 9.71
N SER A 54 -0.52 12.02 10.08
CA SER A 54 0.68 11.88 9.24
C SER A 54 0.39 11.09 7.97
N PHE A 55 -0.41 10.02 8.04
CA PHE A 55 -0.85 9.25 6.88
C PHE A 55 -1.50 10.15 5.82
N PHE A 56 -2.48 10.98 6.20
CA PHE A 56 -3.14 11.90 5.27
C PHE A 56 -2.22 13.03 4.79
N LYS A 57 -1.31 13.50 5.66
CA LYS A 57 -0.31 14.52 5.33
C LYS A 57 0.69 14.04 4.28
N TYR A 58 1.19 12.81 4.38
CA TYR A 58 2.10 12.25 3.39
C TYR A 58 1.40 11.91 2.07
N TYR A 59 0.14 11.51 2.13
CA TYR A 59 -0.66 11.31 0.93
C TYR A 59 -0.83 12.59 0.12
N ILE A 60 -1.35 13.66 0.73
CA ILE A 60 -1.56 14.93 0.04
C ILE A 60 -0.24 15.55 -0.42
N TYR A 61 0.84 15.35 0.35
CA TYR A 61 2.18 15.72 -0.08
C TYR A 61 2.58 15.00 -1.38
N ASN A 62 2.48 13.67 -1.44
CA ASN A 62 2.85 12.91 -2.63
C ASN A 62 1.99 13.31 -3.84
N LEU A 63 0.68 13.49 -3.66
CA LEU A 63 -0.21 13.99 -4.71
C LEU A 63 0.25 15.37 -5.23
N SER A 64 0.59 16.29 -4.32
CA SER A 64 1.06 17.63 -4.68
C SER A 64 2.45 17.62 -5.34
N ALA A 65 3.38 16.78 -4.88
CA ALA A 65 4.71 16.64 -5.44
C ALA A 65 4.64 16.06 -6.87
N MET A 66 3.84 15.02 -7.08
CA MET A 66 3.65 14.43 -8.40
C MET A 66 2.88 15.37 -9.33
N THR A 67 1.92 16.16 -8.83
CA THR A 67 1.27 17.23 -9.60
C THR A 67 2.27 18.29 -10.06
N TYR A 68 3.22 18.69 -9.19
CA TYR A 68 4.31 19.58 -9.58
C TYR A 68 5.19 18.96 -10.67
N CYS A 69 5.58 17.69 -10.54
CA CYS A 69 6.37 17.00 -11.56
C CYS A 69 5.66 17.01 -12.91
N VAL A 70 4.35 16.76 -12.95
CA VAL A 70 3.54 16.85 -14.18
C VAL A 70 3.49 18.26 -14.75
N ALA A 71 3.32 19.27 -13.90
CA ALA A 71 3.28 20.67 -14.31
C ALA A 71 4.63 21.16 -14.89
N ALA A 72 5.74 20.66 -14.34
CA ALA A 72 7.10 21.08 -14.70
C ALA A 72 7.71 20.28 -15.87
N SER A 73 7.13 19.13 -16.25
CA SER A 73 7.74 18.22 -17.23
C SER A 73 7.18 18.41 -18.64
N SER A 74 8.06 18.37 -19.64
CA SER A 74 7.74 18.51 -21.07
C SER A 74 7.39 17.17 -21.75
N GLU A 75 6.58 16.34 -21.08
CA GLU A 75 5.88 15.16 -21.65
C GLU A 75 6.57 13.78 -21.64
N GLU A 76 7.86 13.63 -21.34
CA GLU A 76 8.52 12.32 -21.22
C GLU A 76 8.37 11.64 -19.84
N LEU A 77 7.88 12.39 -18.84
CA LEU A 77 7.67 11.85 -17.50
C LEU A 77 6.62 10.74 -17.55
N LYS A 78 6.91 9.59 -16.92
CA LYS A 78 5.93 8.55 -16.63
C LYS A 78 5.90 8.33 -15.13
N LEU A 79 4.86 8.83 -14.49
CA LEU A 79 4.64 8.62 -13.06
C LEU A 79 4.37 7.14 -12.77
N SER A 80 4.85 6.69 -11.62
CA SER A 80 4.69 5.33 -11.13
C SER A 80 4.70 5.30 -9.60
N ARG A 81 4.36 4.15 -9.03
CA ARG A 81 4.49 3.86 -7.59
C ARG A 81 5.86 4.21 -7.02
N LYS A 82 6.94 4.05 -7.79
CA LYS A 82 8.32 4.30 -7.33
C LYS A 82 8.60 5.77 -7.02
N ASP A 83 7.79 6.68 -7.56
CA ASP A 83 7.90 8.11 -7.34
C ASP A 83 7.25 8.56 -6.01
N ILE A 84 6.53 7.66 -5.33
CA ILE A 84 5.93 7.92 -4.02
C ILE A 84 7.03 7.87 -2.96
N ASN A 85 7.18 8.98 -2.25
CA ASN A 85 8.26 9.19 -1.29
C ASN A 85 7.72 9.48 0.12
N PHE A 86 8.16 8.65 1.06
CA PHE A 86 7.90 8.80 2.50
C PHE A 86 9.09 9.36 3.27
N ASN A 87 10.26 9.41 2.65
CA ASN A 87 11.52 9.80 3.26
C ASN A 87 11.83 11.28 2.95
N VAL A 88 10.85 12.15 3.24
CA VAL A 88 10.97 13.60 3.01
C VAL A 88 10.67 14.36 4.30
N ASP A 89 11.61 15.22 4.71
CA ASP A 89 11.31 16.27 5.67
C ASP A 89 10.66 17.46 4.95
N LEU A 90 9.34 17.59 5.12
CA LEU A 90 8.53 18.66 4.52
C LEU A 90 9.00 20.07 4.91
N ARG A 91 9.74 20.22 6.02
CA ARG A 91 10.30 21.51 6.46
C ARG A 91 11.53 21.91 5.64
N CYS A 92 12.19 20.92 5.04
CA CYS A 92 13.47 21.05 4.36
C CYS A 92 13.34 21.18 2.84
N VAL A 93 12.14 21.38 2.30
CA VAL A 93 11.91 21.69 0.87
C VAL A 93 12.61 23.01 0.54
N PRO A 94 13.68 23.04 -0.29
CA PRO A 94 14.51 24.23 -0.44
C PRO A 94 13.80 25.38 -1.16
N ASN A 95 12.95 25.07 -2.14
CA ASN A 95 12.22 26.07 -2.89
C ASN A 95 11.06 26.64 -2.06
N PRO A 96 11.03 27.95 -1.74
CA PRO A 96 10.02 28.54 -0.87
C PRO A 96 8.61 28.53 -1.47
N ILE A 97 8.49 28.64 -2.81
CA ILE A 97 7.21 28.57 -3.52
C ILE A 97 6.64 27.15 -3.41
N LEU A 98 7.45 26.13 -3.66
CA LEU A 98 7.02 24.73 -3.53
C LEU A 98 6.72 24.36 -2.08
N ARG A 99 7.54 24.81 -1.13
CA ARG A 99 7.28 24.59 0.30
C ARG A 99 5.95 25.18 0.73
N LYS A 100 5.63 26.40 0.25
CA LYS A 100 4.32 27.02 0.51
C LYS A 100 3.19 26.24 -0.15
N PHE A 101 3.34 25.84 -1.41
CA PHE A 101 2.37 25.01 -2.13
C PHE A 101 2.03 23.71 -1.37
N TYR A 102 3.05 22.96 -0.94
CA TYR A 102 2.85 21.73 -0.17
C TYR A 102 2.23 21.99 1.21
N ALA A 103 2.61 23.07 1.88
CA ALA A 103 2.03 23.47 3.15
C ALA A 103 0.55 23.87 3.02
N ASP A 104 0.20 24.64 1.99
CA ASP A 104 -1.16 25.09 1.72
C ASP A 104 -2.05 23.87 1.39
N CYS A 105 -1.61 22.97 0.49
CA CYS A 105 -2.30 21.71 0.21
C CYS A 105 -2.50 20.86 1.48
N GLY A 106 -1.44 20.72 2.28
CA GLY A 106 -1.47 19.95 3.52
C GLY A 106 -2.44 20.54 4.55
N ASN A 107 -2.44 21.86 4.72
CA ASN A 107 -3.32 22.54 5.67
C ASN A 107 -4.78 22.47 5.25
N ASP A 108 -5.08 22.69 3.97
CA ASP A 108 -6.45 22.65 3.46
C ASP A 108 -7.05 21.25 3.56
N PHE A 109 -6.27 20.20 3.27
CA PHE A 109 -6.74 18.82 3.29
C PHE A 109 -6.85 18.27 4.73
N VAL A 110 -5.76 18.34 5.50
CA VAL A 110 -5.67 17.69 6.81
C VAL A 110 -6.56 18.37 7.85
N ASN A 111 -6.79 19.69 7.71
CA ASN A 111 -7.65 20.44 8.62
C ASN A 111 -9.08 20.61 8.08
N SER A 112 -9.46 19.90 7.01
CA SER A 112 -10.85 19.83 6.59
C SER A 112 -11.69 19.12 7.67
N ALA A 113 -12.94 19.55 7.85
CA ALA A 113 -13.83 18.98 8.88
C ALA A 113 -13.97 17.46 8.74
N LEU A 114 -14.10 16.97 7.51
CA LEU A 114 -14.22 15.55 7.21
C LEU A 114 -12.98 14.75 7.62
N VAL A 115 -11.78 15.22 7.27
CA VAL A 115 -10.53 14.53 7.60
C VAL A 115 -10.27 14.58 9.10
N MET A 116 -10.54 15.70 9.76
CA MET A 116 -10.40 15.81 11.21
C MET A 116 -11.34 14.84 11.94
N GLU A 117 -12.61 14.77 11.56
CA GLU A 117 -13.57 13.85 12.16
C GLU A 117 -13.20 12.38 11.92
N LEU A 118 -12.74 12.06 10.70
CA LEU A 118 -12.23 10.72 10.38
C LEU A 118 -11.02 10.35 11.24
N VAL A 119 -10.05 11.26 11.38
CA VAL A 119 -8.85 11.05 12.21
C VAL A 119 -9.23 10.84 13.68
N ASP A 120 -10.17 11.63 14.20
CA ASP A 120 -10.63 11.52 15.58
C ASP A 120 -11.36 10.18 15.81
N TYR A 121 -12.19 9.73 14.85
CA TYR A 121 -12.82 8.41 14.89
C TYR A 121 -11.80 7.26 14.82
N LEU A 122 -10.90 7.28 13.83
CA LEU A 122 -9.95 6.18 13.61
C LEU A 122 -8.93 6.04 14.74
N SER A 123 -8.53 7.16 15.35
CA SER A 123 -7.60 7.15 16.49
C SER A 123 -8.23 6.70 17.81
N SER A 124 -9.54 6.90 17.99
CA SER A 124 -10.25 6.52 19.23
C SER A 124 -10.91 5.14 19.16
N SER A 125 -11.30 4.67 17.98
CA SER A 125 -12.01 3.40 17.80
C SER A 125 -11.12 2.16 17.97
N GLY A 126 -9.80 2.29 17.82
CA GLY A 126 -8.89 1.14 17.79
C GLY A 126 -9.14 0.20 16.59
N LYS A 127 -9.85 0.67 15.57
CA LYS A 127 -10.19 -0.12 14.37
C LYS A 127 -8.92 -0.41 13.56
N LYS A 128 -8.79 -1.66 13.12
CA LYS A 128 -7.74 -2.10 12.20
C LYS A 128 -8.28 -2.01 10.79
N LEU A 129 -7.61 -1.25 9.93
CA LEU A 129 -8.01 -1.10 8.52
C LEU A 129 -7.09 -1.96 7.66
N PHE A 130 -7.64 -3.01 7.07
CA PHE A 130 -6.93 -3.84 6.10
C PHE A 130 -6.82 -3.12 4.75
N ARG A 131 -5.99 -3.66 3.85
CA ARG A 131 -5.67 -3.07 2.55
C ARG A 131 -6.88 -2.48 1.81
N ASP A 132 -7.95 -3.25 1.68
CA ASP A 132 -9.12 -2.84 0.90
C ASP A 132 -9.93 -1.74 1.59
N GLU A 133 -10.00 -1.76 2.92
CA GLU A 133 -10.68 -0.75 3.74
C GLU A 133 -9.90 0.56 3.74
N LEU A 134 -8.57 0.49 3.77
CA LEU A 134 -7.69 1.64 3.61
C LEU A 134 -7.82 2.24 2.20
N ALA A 135 -7.95 1.39 1.18
CA ALA A 135 -8.18 1.81 -0.20
C ALA A 135 -9.54 2.50 -0.37
N TYR A 136 -10.58 1.99 0.29
CA TYR A 136 -11.87 2.66 0.37
C TYR A 136 -11.73 4.07 0.95
N VAL A 137 -11.14 4.20 2.15
CA VAL A 137 -10.94 5.49 2.82
C VAL A 137 -10.19 6.48 1.93
N LEU A 138 -9.06 6.05 1.37
CA LEU A 138 -8.19 6.94 0.61
C LEU A 138 -8.81 7.35 -0.73
N ASN A 139 -9.48 6.42 -1.40
CA ASN A 139 -10.14 6.68 -2.67
C ASN A 139 -11.37 7.59 -2.49
N SER A 140 -12.16 7.42 -1.43
CA SER A 140 -13.27 8.32 -1.11
C SER A 140 -12.78 9.75 -0.86
N LEU A 141 -11.66 9.92 -0.16
CA LEU A 141 -11.06 11.25 0.07
C LEU A 141 -10.27 11.80 -1.13
N HIS A 142 -9.99 10.99 -2.14
CA HIS A 142 -9.13 11.38 -3.25
C HIS A 142 -9.70 12.53 -4.08
N VAL A 143 -11.02 12.58 -4.28
CA VAL A 143 -11.68 13.70 -4.99
C VAL A 143 -11.45 15.04 -4.29
N MET A 144 -11.54 15.06 -2.96
CA MET A 144 -11.23 16.24 -2.15
C MET A 144 -9.75 16.61 -2.27
N ALA A 145 -8.85 15.63 -2.14
CA ALA A 145 -7.42 15.84 -2.25
C ALA A 145 -7.03 16.43 -3.62
N LEU A 146 -7.57 15.87 -4.72
CA LEU A 146 -7.37 16.36 -6.08
C LEU A 146 -7.87 17.79 -6.24
N LYS A 147 -9.10 18.10 -5.82
CA LYS A 147 -9.66 19.45 -5.92
C LYS A 147 -8.75 20.46 -5.22
N ILE A 148 -8.29 20.16 -4.01
CA ILE A 148 -7.39 21.02 -3.23
C ILE A 148 -6.06 21.20 -3.96
N VAL A 149 -5.40 20.10 -4.35
CA VAL A 149 -4.09 20.16 -5.01
C VAL A 149 -4.17 20.91 -6.33
N PHE A 150 -5.19 20.65 -7.14
CA PHE A 150 -5.35 21.29 -8.45
C PHE A 150 -5.74 22.77 -8.29
N LEU A 151 -6.57 23.11 -7.30
CA LEU A 151 -6.84 24.51 -6.97
C LEU A 151 -5.56 25.25 -6.58
N GLN A 152 -4.73 24.68 -5.70
CA GLN A 152 -3.47 25.30 -5.29
C GLN A 152 -2.46 25.34 -6.45
N ALA A 153 -2.40 24.30 -7.28
CA ALA A 153 -1.53 24.23 -8.45
C ALA A 153 -1.90 25.29 -9.49
N SER A 154 -3.20 25.56 -9.70
CA SER A 154 -3.68 26.59 -10.63
C SER A 154 -3.23 28.02 -10.29
N LYS A 155 -2.79 28.26 -9.04
CA LYS A 155 -2.25 29.56 -8.59
C LYS A 155 -0.79 29.74 -8.99
N ILE A 156 -0.09 28.67 -9.39
CA ILE A 156 1.35 28.64 -9.62
C ILE A 156 1.68 28.25 -11.05
N PHE A 157 0.95 27.29 -11.62
CA PHE A 157 1.21 26.72 -12.93
C PHE A 157 0.15 27.15 -13.94
N VAL A 158 0.59 27.39 -15.18
CA VAL A 158 -0.27 27.75 -16.31
C VAL A 158 -0.73 26.48 -17.03
N ASP A 159 -1.41 25.59 -16.30
CA ASP A 159 -2.09 24.43 -16.89
C ASP A 159 -3.60 24.56 -16.63
N PRO A 160 -4.44 24.64 -17.68
CA PRO A 160 -5.87 24.87 -17.55
C PRO A 160 -6.58 23.71 -16.82
N VAL A 161 -6.05 22.48 -16.85
CA VAL A 161 -6.64 21.33 -16.15
C VAL A 161 -6.77 21.60 -14.66
N PHE A 162 -5.73 22.18 -14.05
CA PHE A 162 -5.71 22.48 -12.62
C PHE A 162 -6.81 23.47 -12.24
N GLY A 163 -7.00 24.53 -13.05
CA GLY A 163 -8.07 25.50 -12.85
C GLY A 163 -9.47 24.89 -13.05
N VAL A 164 -9.66 24.08 -14.10
CA VAL A 164 -10.95 23.46 -14.44
C VAL A 164 -11.44 22.51 -13.37
N VAL A 165 -10.55 21.65 -12.83
CA VAL A 165 -10.92 20.69 -11.78
C VAL A 165 -10.99 21.37 -10.41
N GLY A 166 -9.97 22.17 -10.04
CA GLY A 166 -9.88 22.81 -8.72
C GLY A 166 -11.05 23.74 -8.41
N ASN A 167 -11.54 24.46 -9.41
CA ASN A 167 -12.67 25.39 -9.28
C ASN A 167 -14.04 24.77 -9.63
N SER A 168 -14.12 23.45 -9.87
CA SER A 168 -15.38 22.83 -10.31
C SER A 168 -16.36 22.62 -9.13
N PRO A 169 -17.59 23.17 -9.20
CA PRO A 169 -18.64 22.86 -8.23
C PRO A 169 -19.15 21.41 -8.37
N ALA A 170 -19.09 20.84 -9.57
CA ALA A 170 -19.47 19.45 -9.79
C ALA A 170 -18.52 18.48 -9.08
N VAL A 171 -17.20 18.75 -9.14
CA VAL A 171 -16.20 17.98 -8.37
C VAL A 171 -16.38 18.17 -6.86
N GLU A 172 -16.83 19.36 -6.44
CA GLU A 172 -17.12 19.64 -5.02
C GLU A 172 -18.33 18.86 -4.51
N ALA A 173 -19.36 18.67 -5.34
CA ALA A 173 -20.54 17.88 -5.00
C ALA A 173 -20.23 16.37 -4.83
N GLU A 174 -19.14 15.89 -5.42
CA GLU A 174 -18.65 14.50 -5.27
C GLU A 174 -17.86 14.27 -3.99
N ILE A 175 -17.54 15.33 -3.24
CA ILE A 175 -16.82 15.18 -1.96
C ILE A 175 -17.71 14.40 -0.98
N PRO A 176 -17.21 13.30 -0.38
CA PRO A 176 -18.03 12.50 0.52
C PRO A 176 -18.49 13.29 1.74
N GLY A 177 -19.76 13.08 2.10
CA GLY A 177 -20.38 13.66 3.29
C GLY A 177 -20.38 12.70 4.48
N ARG A 178 -21.38 12.85 5.35
CA ARG A 178 -21.52 12.05 6.58
C ARG A 178 -21.64 10.55 6.34
N THR A 179 -22.29 10.14 5.25
CA THR A 179 -22.49 8.72 4.89
C THR A 179 -21.17 7.96 4.73
N PHE A 180 -20.10 8.63 4.30
CA PHE A 180 -18.77 8.04 4.25
C PHE A 180 -18.21 7.73 5.65
N LEU A 181 -18.35 8.67 6.60
CA LEU A 181 -17.91 8.44 7.98
C LEU A 181 -18.71 7.30 8.62
N ASP A 182 -20.03 7.26 8.37
CA ASP A 182 -20.88 6.18 8.87
C ASP A 182 -20.48 4.82 8.25
N ALA A 183 -20.10 4.79 6.98
CA ALA A 183 -19.57 3.60 6.31
C ALA A 183 -18.24 3.14 6.91
N VAL A 184 -17.30 4.07 7.16
CA VAL A 184 -16.04 3.76 7.86
C VAL A 184 -16.31 3.28 9.28
N ALA A 185 -17.32 3.82 9.95
CA ALA A 185 -17.68 3.42 11.30
C ALA A 185 -18.36 2.05 11.38
N SER A 186 -18.99 1.62 10.29
CA SER A 186 -19.77 0.39 10.20
C SER A 186 -18.93 -0.89 10.41
N ASP A 187 -19.54 -1.89 11.05
CA ASP A 187 -19.00 -3.25 11.13
C ASP A 187 -18.99 -3.95 9.75
N GLN A 188 -19.70 -3.41 8.76
CA GLN A 188 -19.74 -3.90 7.39
C GLN A 188 -18.70 -3.24 6.48
N LEU A 189 -17.73 -2.49 7.03
CA LEU A 189 -16.72 -1.77 6.26
C LEU A 189 -16.00 -2.67 5.24
N SER A 190 -15.65 -3.89 5.61
CA SER A 190 -15.00 -4.85 4.69
C SER A 190 -15.87 -5.18 3.47
N THR A 191 -17.16 -5.43 3.68
CA THR A 191 -18.15 -5.63 2.60
C THR A 191 -18.31 -4.38 1.74
N ILE A 192 -18.42 -3.21 2.38
CA ILE A 192 -18.55 -1.92 1.70
C ILE A 192 -17.32 -1.65 0.83
N ALA A 193 -16.11 -1.85 1.37
CA ALA A 193 -14.85 -1.66 0.68
C ALA A 193 -14.72 -2.57 -0.55
N ASN A 194 -15.12 -3.84 -0.41
CA ASN A 194 -15.13 -4.79 -1.52
C ASN A 194 -16.10 -4.37 -2.64
N LEU A 195 -17.29 -3.89 -2.31
CA LEU A 195 -18.24 -3.36 -3.29
C LEU A 195 -17.74 -2.06 -3.93
N HIS A 196 -17.07 -1.21 -3.15
CA HIS A 196 -16.59 0.08 -3.62
C HIS A 196 -15.46 -0.01 -4.65
N LYS A 197 -14.69 -1.12 -4.71
CA LYS A 197 -13.75 -1.36 -5.81
C LYS A 197 -14.40 -1.26 -7.20
N VAL A 198 -15.70 -1.51 -7.30
CA VAL A 198 -16.47 -1.45 -8.55
C VAL A 198 -17.03 -0.03 -8.80
N ASN A 199 -17.35 0.74 -7.75
CA ASN A 199 -18.03 2.05 -7.85
C ASN A 199 -17.10 3.27 -7.76
N ALA A 200 -15.87 3.09 -7.26
CA ALA A 200 -14.78 4.07 -7.20
C ALA A 200 -14.53 4.83 -8.53
N TYR A 201 -14.91 4.22 -9.64
CA TYR A 201 -14.74 4.76 -10.96
C TYR A 201 -15.68 5.94 -11.25
N GLU A 202 -16.84 6.08 -10.59
CA GLU A 202 -17.84 7.09 -10.97
C GLU A 202 -17.36 8.54 -10.76
N SER A 203 -16.88 8.89 -9.56
CA SER A 203 -16.33 10.23 -9.31
C SER A 203 -15.03 10.47 -10.09
N SER A 204 -14.23 9.42 -10.29
CA SER A 204 -13.04 9.47 -11.15
C SER A 204 -13.41 9.76 -12.61
N ILE A 205 -14.49 9.16 -13.14
CA ILE A 205 -14.98 9.37 -14.51
C ILE A 205 -15.39 10.84 -14.72
N LEU A 206 -16.02 11.48 -13.73
CA LEU A 206 -16.36 12.90 -13.84
C LEU A 206 -15.11 13.76 -14.00
N ILE A 207 -14.08 13.51 -13.17
CA ILE A 207 -12.80 14.22 -13.26
C ILE A 207 -12.10 13.91 -14.59
N LEU A 208 -12.11 12.64 -15.02
CA LEU A 208 -11.53 12.22 -16.30
C LEU A 208 -12.20 12.89 -17.49
N ARG A 209 -13.52 13.06 -17.48
CA ARG A 209 -14.22 13.82 -18.54
C ARG A 209 -13.68 15.25 -18.63
N LYS A 210 -13.39 15.90 -17.50
CA LYS A 210 -12.80 17.25 -17.48
C LYS A 210 -11.36 17.27 -17.97
N VAL A 211 -10.57 16.25 -17.64
CA VAL A 211 -9.18 16.09 -18.11
C VAL A 211 -9.14 15.79 -19.61
N ALA A 212 -9.99 14.91 -20.10
CA ALA A 212 -10.05 14.51 -21.50
C ALA A 212 -10.43 15.69 -22.42
N LEU A 213 -11.24 16.64 -21.92
CA LEU A 213 -11.55 17.90 -22.61
C LEU A 213 -10.33 18.83 -22.77
N ALA A 214 -9.22 18.58 -22.08
CA ALA A 214 -8.03 19.44 -22.06
C ALA A 214 -6.78 18.83 -22.74
N GLU A 215 -6.94 17.75 -23.52
CA GLU A 215 -5.92 17.14 -24.39
C GLU A 215 -4.58 16.67 -23.72
N ARG A 216 -4.55 16.29 -22.43
CA ARG A 216 -3.30 15.80 -21.78
C ARG A 216 -3.27 14.36 -21.20
N LYS A 217 -2.15 13.72 -21.59
CA LYS A 217 -1.32 12.54 -21.22
C LYS A 217 -1.53 11.78 -19.90
N GLY A 218 -1.15 10.49 -19.97
CA GLY A 218 -1.33 9.44 -18.95
C GLY A 218 -0.89 9.74 -17.51
N ASN A 219 -0.09 10.77 -17.25
CA ASN A 219 0.23 11.18 -15.88
C ASN A 219 -0.95 11.84 -15.16
N ILE A 220 -1.76 12.66 -15.85
CA ILE A 220 -2.96 13.23 -15.21
C ILE A 220 -3.95 12.10 -14.92
N LEU A 221 -4.09 11.14 -15.85
CA LEU A 221 -4.87 9.91 -15.61
C LEU A 221 -4.35 9.19 -14.37
N TYR A 222 -3.05 8.99 -14.24
CA TYR A 222 -2.44 8.38 -13.06
C TYR A 222 -2.74 9.16 -11.76
N LEU A 223 -2.64 10.49 -11.78
CA LEU A 223 -2.96 11.33 -10.63
C LEU A 223 -4.44 11.20 -10.23
N VAL A 224 -5.35 10.92 -11.18
CA VAL A 224 -6.79 10.82 -10.94
C VAL A 224 -7.23 9.43 -10.51
N THR A 225 -6.56 8.36 -10.98
CA THR A 225 -7.05 6.99 -10.81
C THR A 225 -6.05 6.02 -10.18
N GLY A 226 -4.76 6.32 -10.17
CA GLY A 226 -3.71 5.38 -9.82
C GLY A 226 -3.11 5.61 -8.45
N ILE A 227 -2.75 6.85 -8.14
CA ILE A 227 -1.92 7.21 -6.99
C ILE A 227 -2.52 6.76 -5.64
N GLN A 228 -3.84 6.78 -5.47
CA GLN A 228 -4.51 6.34 -4.24
C GLN A 228 -4.29 4.85 -3.94
N PHE A 229 -4.19 4.01 -4.97
CA PHE A 229 -3.93 2.59 -4.80
C PHE A 229 -2.44 2.34 -4.62
N ASP A 230 -1.61 2.95 -5.47
CA ASP A 230 -0.16 2.80 -5.40
C ASP A 230 0.44 3.35 -4.10
N TYR A 231 -0.17 4.36 -3.48
CA TYR A 231 0.24 4.86 -2.16
C TYR A 231 0.13 3.77 -1.08
N ILE A 232 -0.94 2.97 -1.11
CA ILE A 232 -1.15 1.87 -0.15
C ILE A 232 -0.17 0.74 -0.42
N GLU A 233 0.04 0.40 -1.70
CA GLU A 233 1.02 -0.61 -2.08
C GLU A 233 2.43 -0.20 -1.66
N ARG A 234 2.81 1.06 -1.89
CA ARG A 234 4.12 1.57 -1.47
C ARG A 234 4.27 1.57 0.05
N LEU A 235 3.20 1.79 0.81
CA LEU A 235 3.23 1.64 2.28
C LEU A 235 3.49 0.19 2.69
N ILE A 236 2.88 -0.78 2.02
CA ILE A 236 3.11 -2.20 2.28
C ILE A 236 4.57 -2.58 1.97
N GLU A 237 5.10 -2.13 0.84
CA GLU A 237 6.50 -2.33 0.44
C GLU A 237 7.51 -1.73 1.44
N LEU A 238 7.14 -0.69 2.21
CA LEU A 238 8.02 -0.14 3.26
C LEU A 238 8.09 -1.00 4.51
N VAL A 239 7.04 -1.77 4.78
CA VAL A 239 6.96 -2.63 5.98
C VAL A 239 7.52 -4.02 5.67
N TYR A 240 7.58 -4.39 4.39
CA TYR A 240 7.94 -5.71 3.93
C TYR A 240 8.92 -5.60 2.76
N ASP A 241 10.22 -5.73 3.07
CA ASP A 241 11.28 -5.92 2.08
C ASP A 241 11.13 -7.29 1.38
N ASP A 242 12.04 -7.61 0.44
CA ASP A 242 12.14 -8.92 -0.20
C ASP A 242 12.29 -10.03 0.86
N VAL A 243 11.16 -10.67 1.24
CA VAL A 243 11.18 -11.77 2.20
C VAL A 243 11.46 -13.07 1.47
N TYR A 244 12.50 -13.75 1.92
CA TYR A 244 12.83 -15.08 1.47
C TYR A 244 12.49 -16.08 2.59
N ILE A 245 11.84 -17.18 2.24
CA ILE A 245 11.27 -18.14 3.19
C ILE A 245 11.88 -19.53 2.97
N SER A 246 12.15 -20.24 4.07
CA SER A 246 12.44 -21.67 4.03
C SER A 246 11.55 -22.39 5.03
N CYS A 247 10.78 -23.36 4.54
CA CYS A 247 9.81 -24.09 5.34
C CYS A 247 10.33 -25.46 5.77
N PHE A 248 9.93 -25.85 6.98
CA PHE A 248 10.25 -27.12 7.62
C PHE A 248 8.98 -27.75 8.19
N MET A 249 8.95 -29.07 8.22
CA MET A 249 7.86 -29.84 8.81
C MET A 249 8.31 -30.43 10.14
N MET A 250 7.43 -30.38 11.13
CA MET A 250 7.61 -31.09 12.41
C MET A 250 7.39 -32.59 12.27
N ASP A 251 6.46 -32.97 11.40
CA ASP A 251 6.12 -34.36 11.12
C ASP A 251 6.79 -34.86 9.84
N PHE A 252 7.02 -36.17 9.78
CA PHE A 252 7.56 -36.81 8.58
C PHE A 252 6.61 -36.63 7.38
N PRO A 253 7.14 -36.30 6.18
CA PRO A 253 6.30 -35.94 5.04
C PRO A 253 5.43 -37.11 4.52
N LYS A 254 4.11 -36.86 4.43
CA LYS A 254 3.10 -37.75 3.82
C LYS A 254 3.19 -37.73 2.28
N ALA A 255 2.66 -38.77 1.64
CA ALA A 255 2.74 -38.96 0.19
C ALA A 255 2.38 -37.73 -0.68
N PRO A 256 1.31 -36.95 -0.40
CA PRO A 256 1.00 -35.75 -1.20
C PRO A 256 2.13 -34.71 -1.19
N MET A 257 2.82 -34.55 -0.05
CA MET A 257 3.91 -33.58 0.07
C MET A 257 5.13 -33.97 -0.77
N TRP A 258 5.40 -35.27 -0.93
CA TRP A 258 6.43 -35.74 -1.86
C TRP A 258 6.10 -35.44 -3.33
N GLY A 259 4.81 -35.47 -3.67
CA GLY A 259 4.33 -35.03 -4.98
C GLY A 259 4.61 -33.56 -5.23
N TYR A 260 4.20 -32.70 -4.30
CA TYR A 260 4.29 -31.24 -4.44
C TYR A 260 5.69 -30.66 -4.21
N TYR A 261 6.38 -31.05 -3.13
CA TYR A 261 7.61 -30.41 -2.67
C TYR A 261 8.90 -31.17 -3.03
N ALA A 262 8.79 -32.42 -3.50
CA ALA A 262 9.94 -33.28 -3.81
C ALA A 262 9.94 -33.73 -5.28
N ASP A 263 9.63 -32.83 -6.21
CA ASP A 263 9.70 -33.07 -7.66
C ASP A 263 8.94 -34.34 -8.11
N GLY A 264 7.69 -34.49 -7.68
CA GLY A 264 6.90 -35.67 -8.02
C GLY A 264 7.52 -36.97 -7.51
N HIS A 265 7.93 -37.01 -6.24
CA HIS A 265 8.58 -38.15 -5.57
C HIS A 265 10.04 -38.47 -5.99
N LYS A 266 10.73 -37.58 -6.70
CA LYS A 266 12.13 -37.78 -7.13
C LYS A 266 13.16 -37.05 -6.26
N GLY A 267 12.71 -36.18 -5.37
CA GLY A 267 13.53 -35.39 -4.47
C GLY A 267 13.99 -36.16 -3.24
N CYS A 268 14.59 -35.42 -2.31
CA CYS A 268 15.09 -35.95 -1.06
C CYS A 268 14.42 -35.27 0.14
N CYS A 269 14.36 -35.99 1.26
CA CYS A 269 13.99 -35.43 2.55
C CYS A 269 15.25 -35.24 3.39
N LEU A 270 15.59 -33.98 3.68
CA LEU A 270 16.64 -33.62 4.62
C LEU A 270 16.06 -33.66 6.04
N ILE A 271 16.84 -34.20 6.98
CA ILE A 271 16.45 -34.34 8.39
C ILE A 271 17.42 -33.49 9.22
N PHE A 272 16.88 -32.48 9.87
CA PHE A 272 17.62 -31.57 10.74
C PHE A 272 17.36 -31.93 12.18
N SER A 273 18.42 -31.92 12.99
CA SER A 273 18.32 -32.09 14.43
C SER A 273 18.33 -30.72 15.09
N THR A 274 17.35 -30.41 15.93
CA THR A 274 17.27 -29.14 16.64
C THR A 274 17.47 -29.33 18.14
N GLU A 275 18.27 -28.45 18.72
CA GLU A 275 18.28 -28.25 20.17
C GLU A 275 17.05 -27.42 20.52
N GLN A 276 16.35 -27.76 21.61
CA GLN A 276 15.18 -27.00 22.03
C GLN A 276 15.60 -25.57 22.37
N THR A 277 15.36 -24.64 21.45
CA THR A 277 15.38 -23.22 21.77
C THR A 277 14.01 -22.85 22.31
N THR A 278 13.94 -22.65 23.62
CA THR A 278 12.83 -22.07 24.40
C THR A 278 12.23 -20.79 23.77
N TYR A 279 12.92 -20.20 22.79
CA TYR A 279 12.62 -18.96 22.10
C TYR A 279 11.35 -18.98 21.23
N LEU A 280 10.98 -20.10 20.59
CA LEU A 280 9.80 -20.18 19.72
C LEU A 280 8.48 -20.36 20.51
N ASP A 281 8.55 -21.06 21.63
CA ASP A 281 7.41 -21.34 22.50
C ASP A 281 6.84 -20.06 23.14
N ASP A 282 7.71 -19.09 23.49
CA ASP A 282 7.30 -17.83 24.09
C ASP A 282 6.53 -16.92 23.10
N TYR A 283 6.88 -16.96 21.81
CA TYR A 283 6.22 -16.14 20.77
C TYR A 283 4.80 -16.64 20.45
N ILE A 284 4.60 -17.96 20.46
CA ILE A 284 3.29 -18.58 20.17
C ILE A 284 2.37 -18.47 21.38
N LYS A 285 2.89 -18.58 22.61
CA LYS A 285 2.07 -18.62 23.83
C LYS A 285 1.79 -17.25 24.45
N LYS A 286 2.62 -16.23 24.16
CA LYS A 286 2.41 -14.86 24.62
C LYS A 286 2.83 -13.86 23.54
N PRO A 287 1.94 -13.45 22.62
CA PRO A 287 2.24 -12.29 21.79
C PRO A 287 2.45 -11.10 22.73
N ARG A 288 3.70 -10.64 22.85
CA ARG A 288 4.00 -9.42 23.60
C ARG A 288 3.30 -8.28 22.86
N ILE A 289 2.22 -7.79 23.45
CA ILE A 289 1.62 -6.51 23.11
C ILE A 289 2.64 -5.47 23.60
N GLY A 290 3.51 -5.03 22.70
CA GLY A 290 4.34 -3.84 22.87
C GLY A 290 3.56 -2.59 22.53
#